data_AF-A0A973PRE9-F1
#
_entry.id   AF-A0A973PRE9-F1
#
_cell.length_a   1.000
_cell.length_b   1.000
_cell.length_c   1.000
_cell.angle_alpha   90.00
_cell.angle_beta   90.00
_cell.angle_gamma   90.00
#
_symmetry.space_group_name_H-M   'P 1'
#
loop_
_entity.id
_entity.type
_entity.pdbx_description
1 polymer ?
#
loop_
_entity_poly.entity_id
_entity_poly.type
_entity_poly.pdbx_seq_one_letter_code
_entity_poly.pdbx_strand_id
1 'polypeptide(L)'
;MNLPAKGVLTTGRDVWTSADGLRLSDGPHGLRYQEPDANSLDFADSRASTCFPPAVALGCTWDRDLIERVGAAIGAEAAALGVDVVLGPGVNIKRSPLCGRNFEYFAEDPLLSGEAGAALVRGLQGAGVGACVKHYAANNQETDRLRVSADVDERPLREIYLRAFERVVRQAAPWTVMAAYNAVNGIPATQNRWLLTEVLREEWGFDGVVMSDWGAVKDRVAALRAGLDLEMPGSGSAAEVVAAVESGILEEDVLDLAVERLTALSRRARHRGVPSGAAVPYGEHHELAREAAARGIVLLKNDGGLLPLDPASTIAVVGELARTPRYQGGGSSHVRPTRLDTPLDHLGDVLFSPDADLDLVRRADTTVLFLGLPEEEESEGY
;
A
#
# COMPACT_ATOMS: atom_id res chain seq x y z
N MET A 1 -0.88 27.00 -20.73
CA MET A 1 -2.08 26.12 -20.83
C MET A 1 -3.31 26.96 -20.56
N ASN A 2 -4.46 26.70 -21.19
CA ASN A 2 -5.69 27.44 -20.87
C ASN A 2 -6.36 26.92 -19.59
N LEU A 3 -7.22 27.73 -18.97
CA LEU A 3 -7.83 27.42 -17.67
C LEU A 3 -8.64 26.11 -17.65
N PRO A 4 -9.49 25.78 -18.65
CA PRO A 4 -10.19 24.49 -18.68
C PRO A 4 -9.26 23.27 -18.72
N ALA A 5 -8.17 23.33 -19.50
CA ALA A 5 -7.21 22.25 -19.53
C ALA A 5 -6.46 22.10 -18.19
N LYS A 6 -6.13 23.20 -17.52
CA LYS A 6 -5.54 23.17 -16.17
C LYS A 6 -6.46 22.43 -15.18
N GLY A 7 -7.76 22.77 -15.16
CA GLY A 7 -8.74 22.10 -14.29
C GLY A 7 -8.78 20.59 -14.50
N VAL A 8 -8.84 20.14 -15.76
CA VAL A 8 -8.87 18.71 -16.12
C VAL A 8 -7.60 17.97 -15.68
N LEU A 9 -6.42 18.59 -15.81
CA LEU A 9 -5.16 17.93 -15.45
C LEU A 9 -5.07 17.55 -13.97
N THR A 10 -5.82 18.20 -13.11
CA THR A 10 -5.83 17.93 -11.66
C THR A 10 -6.77 16.79 -11.25
N THR A 11 -7.36 16.05 -12.20
CA THR A 11 -8.26 14.93 -11.93
C THR A 11 -7.82 13.64 -12.62
N GLY A 12 -8.32 12.51 -12.16
CA GLY A 12 -8.33 11.26 -12.91
C GLY A 12 -9.07 11.42 -14.24
N ARG A 13 -8.57 10.76 -15.30
CA ARG A 13 -9.30 10.54 -16.55
C ARG A 13 -10.29 9.40 -16.40
N ASP A 14 -9.83 8.36 -15.72
CA ASP A 14 -10.55 7.13 -15.41
C ASP A 14 -10.14 6.66 -14.00
N VAL A 15 -10.46 5.42 -13.64
CA VAL A 15 -10.22 4.90 -12.30
C VAL A 15 -8.73 4.79 -11.98
N TRP A 16 -7.88 4.56 -12.97
CA TRP A 16 -6.47 4.19 -12.79
C TRP A 16 -5.48 5.08 -13.53
N THR A 17 -5.97 6.08 -14.28
CA THR A 17 -5.14 6.96 -15.10
C THR A 17 -5.45 8.41 -14.80
N SER A 18 -4.42 9.22 -14.54
CA SER A 18 -4.57 10.67 -14.44
C SER A 18 -4.94 11.27 -15.80
N ALA A 19 -5.52 12.47 -15.80
CA ALA A 19 -5.76 13.21 -17.03
C ALA A 19 -4.49 13.37 -17.90
N ASP A 20 -3.33 13.61 -17.27
CA ASP A 20 -2.04 13.73 -17.94
C ASP A 20 -1.41 12.39 -18.39
N GLY A 21 -2.09 11.28 -18.08
CA GLY A 21 -1.72 9.94 -18.53
C GLY A 21 -0.74 9.19 -17.63
N LEU A 22 -0.58 9.62 -16.38
CA LEU A 22 0.09 8.79 -15.37
C LEU A 22 -0.80 7.60 -15.05
N ARG A 23 -0.27 6.40 -15.17
CA ARG A 23 -0.94 5.18 -14.74
C ARG A 23 -0.62 4.87 -13.28
N LEU A 24 -1.65 4.69 -12.49
CA LEU A 24 -1.60 4.32 -11.09
C LEU A 24 -2.05 2.88 -10.92
N SER A 25 -1.44 2.15 -9.99
CA SER A 25 -1.84 0.78 -9.67
C SER A 25 -1.62 0.50 -8.19
N ASP A 26 -2.56 -0.22 -7.59
CA ASP A 26 -2.28 -0.92 -6.33
C ASP A 26 -1.20 -2.01 -6.57
N GLY A 27 -0.49 -2.50 -5.56
CA GLY A 27 -0.61 -2.14 -4.15
C GLY A 27 0.71 -2.30 -3.37
N PRO A 28 0.65 -2.25 -2.03
CA PRO A 28 1.83 -2.12 -1.18
C PRO A 28 2.73 -3.36 -1.08
N HIS A 29 2.27 -4.54 -1.52
CA HIS A 29 3.03 -5.81 -1.44
C HIS A 29 2.95 -6.65 -2.74
N GLY A 30 2.79 -5.98 -3.87
CA GLY A 30 2.67 -6.59 -5.21
C GLY A 30 1.70 -5.79 -6.06
N LEU A 31 1.72 -6.01 -7.38
CA LEU A 31 0.86 -5.25 -8.28
C LEU A 31 -0.52 -5.89 -8.42
N ARG A 32 -1.54 -5.11 -8.10
CA ARG A 32 -2.91 -5.36 -8.52
C ARG A 32 -3.19 -4.52 -9.76
N TYR A 33 -2.65 -4.97 -10.88
CA TYR A 33 -2.78 -4.28 -12.16
C TYR A 33 -4.08 -4.70 -12.86
N GLN A 34 -4.91 -3.71 -13.18
CA GLN A 34 -6.12 -3.88 -13.99
C GLN A 34 -5.75 -3.67 -15.46
N GLU A 35 -6.21 -4.55 -16.35
CA GLU A 35 -6.06 -4.33 -17.78
C GLU A 35 -6.82 -3.05 -18.21
N PRO A 36 -6.32 -2.28 -19.19
CA PRO A 36 -6.86 -0.95 -19.51
C PRO A 36 -8.36 -0.91 -19.82
N ASP A 37 -8.93 -2.00 -20.31
CA ASP A 37 -10.33 -2.14 -20.71
C ASP A 37 -11.27 -2.49 -19.55
N ALA A 38 -10.74 -3.01 -18.43
CA ALA A 38 -11.56 -3.39 -17.27
C ALA A 38 -12.14 -2.17 -16.53
N ASN A 39 -11.36 -1.08 -16.39
CA ASN A 39 -11.72 0.16 -15.67
C ASN A 39 -12.55 -0.09 -14.38
N SER A 40 -12.16 -1.09 -13.60
CA SER A 40 -12.93 -1.65 -12.49
C SER A 40 -12.20 -1.49 -11.16
N LEU A 41 -12.97 -1.47 -10.06
CA LEU A 41 -12.48 -1.61 -8.69
C LEU A 41 -12.49 -3.08 -8.23
N ASP A 42 -13.00 -4.00 -9.05
CA ASP A 42 -13.02 -5.43 -8.77
C ASP A 42 -11.60 -6.00 -8.79
N PHE A 43 -11.14 -6.48 -7.63
CA PHE A 43 -9.80 -7.03 -7.47
C PHE A 43 -9.63 -8.44 -8.03
N ALA A 44 -10.73 -9.17 -8.29
CA ALA A 44 -10.69 -10.56 -8.74
C ALA A 44 -10.16 -10.71 -10.18
N ASP A 45 -10.31 -9.69 -11.01
CA ASP A 45 -9.92 -9.71 -12.43
C ASP A 45 -8.56 -9.02 -12.71
N SER A 46 -7.68 -8.99 -11.70
CA SER A 46 -6.34 -8.42 -11.86
C SER A 46 -5.37 -9.36 -12.57
N ARG A 47 -4.42 -8.76 -13.31
CA ARG A 47 -3.30 -9.51 -13.91
C ARG A 47 -2.44 -10.10 -12.81
N ALA A 48 -2.00 -11.34 -13.01
CA ALA A 48 -1.13 -12.01 -12.04
C ALA A 48 0.22 -11.28 -11.90
N SER A 49 0.69 -11.13 -10.67
CA SER A 49 1.98 -10.52 -10.31
C SER A 49 2.63 -11.27 -9.15
N THR A 50 3.85 -10.94 -8.77
CA THR A 50 4.45 -11.53 -7.56
C THR A 50 3.75 -10.98 -6.32
N CYS A 51 3.13 -11.86 -5.52
CA CYS A 51 2.57 -11.52 -4.22
C CYS A 51 3.66 -11.64 -3.15
N PHE A 52 4.23 -10.51 -2.74
CA PHE A 52 5.19 -10.48 -1.64
C PHE A 52 4.47 -10.57 -0.29
N PRO A 53 5.16 -10.99 0.79
CA PRO A 53 4.58 -10.93 2.13
C PRO A 53 4.04 -9.51 2.44
N PRO A 54 2.85 -9.37 3.04
CA PRO A 54 2.32 -8.07 3.42
C PRO A 54 3.24 -7.32 4.39
N ALA A 55 3.04 -6.02 4.51
CA ALA A 55 3.91 -5.16 5.33
C ALA A 55 4.02 -5.59 6.79
N VAL A 56 2.98 -6.23 7.36
CA VAL A 56 3.05 -6.82 8.70
C VAL A 56 4.16 -7.88 8.81
N ALA A 57 4.31 -8.74 7.80
CA ALA A 57 5.35 -9.76 7.77
C ALA A 57 6.72 -9.17 7.40
N LEU A 58 6.76 -8.23 6.45
CA LEU A 58 8.00 -7.53 6.12
C LEU A 58 8.56 -6.73 7.30
N GLY A 59 7.69 -6.10 8.10
CA GLY A 59 8.08 -5.40 9.32
C GLY A 59 8.74 -6.32 10.35
N CYS A 60 8.33 -7.59 10.43
CA CYS A 60 8.93 -8.60 11.29
C CYS A 60 10.35 -9.01 10.86
N THR A 61 10.80 -8.66 9.65
CA THR A 61 12.17 -8.96 9.20
C THR A 61 13.22 -8.05 9.84
N TRP A 62 12.83 -6.83 10.25
CA TRP A 62 13.75 -5.76 10.68
C TRP A 62 14.90 -5.49 9.69
N ASP A 63 14.69 -5.79 8.41
CA ASP A 63 15.72 -5.80 7.37
C ASP A 63 15.38 -4.79 6.26
N ARG A 64 15.98 -3.60 6.36
CA ARG A 64 15.77 -2.52 5.39
C ARG A 64 16.26 -2.90 3.99
N ASP A 65 17.35 -3.65 3.88
CA ASP A 65 17.93 -3.99 2.58
C ASP A 65 17.03 -5.00 1.86
N LEU A 66 16.46 -5.95 2.60
CA LEU A 66 15.45 -6.87 2.08
C LEU A 66 14.17 -6.13 1.62
N ILE A 67 13.66 -5.19 2.43
CA ILE A 67 12.48 -4.40 2.07
C ILE A 67 12.74 -3.55 0.82
N GLU A 68 13.94 -2.98 0.68
CA GLU A 68 14.34 -2.22 -0.50
C GLU A 68 14.41 -3.11 -1.75
N ARG A 69 14.95 -4.33 -1.63
CA ARG A 69 14.92 -5.34 -2.71
C ARG A 69 13.50 -5.73 -3.11
N VAL A 70 12.58 -5.90 -2.15
CA VAL A 70 11.16 -6.15 -2.42
C VAL A 70 10.54 -4.97 -3.18
N GLY A 71 10.77 -3.74 -2.72
CA GLY A 71 10.32 -2.53 -3.42
C GLY A 71 10.86 -2.44 -4.85
N ALA A 72 12.13 -2.79 -5.07
CA ALA A 72 12.74 -2.80 -6.39
C ALA A 72 12.12 -3.85 -7.33
N ALA A 73 11.81 -5.04 -6.81
CA ALA A 73 11.12 -6.08 -7.58
C ALA A 73 9.70 -5.63 -8.00
N ILE A 74 8.91 -5.10 -7.07
CA ILE A 74 7.58 -4.52 -7.37
C ILE A 74 7.71 -3.41 -8.42
N GLY A 75 8.69 -2.52 -8.25
CA GLY A 75 8.96 -1.43 -9.19
C GLY A 75 9.35 -1.91 -10.59
N ALA A 76 10.11 -3.00 -10.70
CA ALA A 76 10.48 -3.61 -11.98
C ALA A 76 9.26 -4.21 -12.69
N GLU A 77 8.37 -4.90 -11.97
CA GLU A 77 7.10 -5.38 -12.55
C GLU A 77 6.23 -4.22 -13.01
N ALA A 78 6.20 -3.13 -12.22
CA ALA A 78 5.39 -1.94 -12.50
C ALA A 78 5.89 -1.23 -13.75
N ALA A 79 7.20 -1.07 -13.87
CA ALA A 79 7.84 -0.48 -15.03
C ALA A 79 7.55 -1.29 -16.30
N ALA A 80 7.63 -2.63 -16.23
CA ALA A 80 7.34 -3.50 -17.37
C ALA A 80 5.89 -3.40 -17.85
N LEU A 81 4.94 -3.16 -16.93
CA LEU A 81 3.52 -2.95 -17.23
C LEU A 81 3.15 -1.48 -17.55
N GLY A 82 4.13 -0.58 -17.59
CA GLY A 82 3.90 0.84 -17.87
C GLY A 82 3.16 1.58 -16.75
N VAL A 83 3.19 1.08 -15.51
CA VAL A 83 2.67 1.78 -14.32
C VAL A 83 3.66 2.88 -13.92
N ASP A 84 3.18 4.11 -13.74
CA ASP A 84 4.00 5.27 -13.34
C ASP A 84 4.10 5.42 -11.83
N VAL A 85 3.03 5.09 -11.09
CA VAL A 85 2.96 5.21 -9.63
C VAL A 85 2.33 3.97 -9.01
N VAL A 86 3.02 3.37 -8.04
CA VAL A 86 2.48 2.29 -7.21
C VAL A 86 1.88 2.87 -5.94
N LEU A 87 0.65 2.46 -5.61
CA LEU A 87 -0.11 2.93 -4.46
C LEU A 87 0.34 2.26 -3.16
N GLY A 88 1.58 2.54 -2.75
CA GLY A 88 2.18 2.10 -1.51
C GLY A 88 3.57 2.71 -1.28
N PRO A 89 4.16 2.50 -0.09
CA PRO A 89 3.67 1.64 0.99
C PRO A 89 2.60 2.28 1.89
N GLY A 90 1.87 1.43 2.63
CA GLY A 90 1.05 1.84 3.77
C GLY A 90 1.89 2.00 5.04
N VAL A 91 1.87 3.17 5.67
CA VAL A 91 2.69 3.46 6.87
C VAL A 91 1.87 3.98 8.06
N ASN A 92 0.54 3.80 8.03
CA ASN A 92 -0.28 4.13 9.18
C ASN A 92 0.09 3.26 10.39
N ILE A 93 0.02 3.86 11.57
CA ILE A 93 0.32 3.18 12.83
C ILE A 93 -0.78 2.18 13.20
N LYS A 94 -0.40 0.97 13.61
CA LYS A 94 -1.32 -0.03 14.16
C LYS A 94 -1.78 0.35 15.57
N ARG A 95 -2.60 1.41 15.68
CA ARG A 95 -3.10 1.92 16.97
C ARG A 95 -3.97 0.89 17.69
N SER A 96 -4.86 0.25 16.95
CA SER A 96 -5.74 -0.81 17.45
C SER A 96 -5.39 -2.10 16.71
N PRO A 97 -5.27 -3.25 17.40
CA PRO A 97 -5.07 -4.53 16.72
C PRO A 97 -6.26 -4.93 15.85
N LEU A 98 -7.44 -4.33 16.08
CA LEU A 98 -8.71 -4.64 15.40
C LEU A 98 -8.90 -3.93 14.05
N CYS A 99 -7.94 -3.12 13.60
CA CYS A 99 -8.08 -2.45 12.31
C CYS A 99 -7.91 -3.48 11.16
N GLY A 100 -8.94 -3.64 10.32
CA GLY A 100 -8.95 -4.60 9.21
C GLY A 100 -7.86 -4.43 8.16
N ARG A 101 -7.11 -3.31 8.18
CA ARG A 101 -5.98 -3.04 7.26
C ARG A 101 -4.60 -3.13 7.90
N ASN A 102 -4.51 -3.60 9.15
CA ASN A 102 -3.22 -3.75 9.82
C ASN A 102 -2.25 -4.66 9.07
N PHE A 103 -2.73 -5.60 8.25
CA PHE A 103 -1.87 -6.44 7.41
C PHE A 103 -1.06 -5.63 6.37
N GLU A 104 -1.59 -4.50 5.89
CA GLU A 104 -0.93 -3.61 4.93
C GLU A 104 0.04 -2.61 5.57
N TYR A 105 0.05 -2.52 6.90
CA TYR A 105 0.92 -1.61 7.65
C TYR A 105 2.07 -2.36 8.32
N PHE A 106 3.21 -1.69 8.53
CA PHE A 106 4.39 -2.33 9.10
C PHE A 106 4.24 -2.63 10.59
N ALA A 107 4.04 -1.61 11.43
CA ALA A 107 4.08 -1.77 12.88
C ALA A 107 3.21 -0.77 13.65
N GLU A 108 3.09 -0.99 14.96
CA GLU A 108 2.59 0.00 15.91
C GLU A 108 3.63 1.08 16.24
N ASP A 109 4.90 0.84 15.92
CA ASP A 109 6.01 1.76 16.18
C ASP A 109 6.29 2.69 14.98
N PRO A 110 6.34 4.02 15.17
CA PRO A 110 6.58 4.97 14.09
C PRO A 110 8.01 4.97 13.54
N LEU A 111 9.01 4.57 14.33
CA LEU A 111 10.39 4.49 13.87
C LEU A 111 10.54 3.32 12.89
N LEU A 112 10.12 2.12 13.29
CA LEU A 112 10.11 0.92 12.46
C LEU A 112 9.30 1.14 11.19
N SER A 113 8.09 1.70 11.31
CA SER A 113 7.23 1.95 10.14
C SER A 113 7.84 2.98 9.18
N GLY A 114 8.49 4.02 9.69
CA GLY A 114 9.18 5.02 8.88
C GLY A 114 10.41 4.48 8.17
N GLU A 115 11.25 3.70 8.85
CA GLU A 115 12.47 3.10 8.28
C GLU A 115 12.14 2.04 7.21
N ALA A 116 11.15 1.18 7.49
CA ALA A 116 10.67 0.18 6.54
C ALA A 116 10.00 0.83 5.32
N GLY A 117 9.12 1.81 5.54
CA GLY A 117 8.48 2.56 4.47
C GLY A 117 9.49 3.28 3.57
N ALA A 118 10.53 3.89 4.15
CA ALA A 118 11.57 4.59 3.40
C ALA A 118 12.38 3.62 2.51
N ALA A 119 12.67 2.41 3.01
CA ALA A 119 13.32 1.37 2.22
C ALA A 119 12.48 0.92 1.01
N LEU A 120 11.19 0.67 1.21
CA LEU A 120 10.30 0.27 0.11
C LEU A 120 10.19 1.37 -0.94
N VAL A 121 10.06 2.63 -0.52
CA VAL A 121 10.04 3.81 -1.41
C VAL A 121 11.32 3.92 -2.23
N ARG A 122 12.50 3.73 -1.63
CA ARG A 122 13.77 3.72 -2.37
C ARG A 122 13.81 2.62 -3.43
N GLY A 123 13.34 1.42 -3.09
CA GLY A 123 13.26 0.29 -4.02
C GLY A 123 12.40 0.62 -5.25
N LEU A 124 11.16 1.07 -5.03
CA LEU A 124 10.22 1.45 -6.10
C LEU A 124 10.83 2.54 -7.01
N GLN A 125 11.35 3.60 -6.40
CA GLN A 125 11.87 4.76 -7.14
C GLN A 125 13.21 4.49 -7.81
N GLY A 126 14.02 3.58 -7.27
CA GLY A 126 15.23 3.07 -7.90
C GLY A 126 14.94 2.31 -9.21
N ALA A 127 13.77 1.67 -9.31
CA ALA A 127 13.27 1.07 -10.54
C ALA A 127 12.57 2.08 -11.49
N GLY A 128 12.60 3.37 -11.15
CA GLY A 128 12.02 4.43 -11.97
C GLY A 128 10.50 4.55 -11.86
N VAL A 129 9.89 4.01 -10.80
CA VAL A 129 8.45 4.06 -10.54
C VAL A 129 8.16 4.86 -9.27
N GLY A 130 7.16 5.73 -9.31
CA GLY A 130 6.79 6.54 -8.16
C GLY A 130 6.18 5.71 -7.04
N ALA A 131 6.58 5.97 -5.81
CA ALA A 131 5.90 5.45 -4.63
C ALA A 131 4.82 6.45 -4.16
N CYS A 132 3.69 5.93 -3.68
CA CYS A 132 2.62 6.71 -3.07
C CYS A 132 2.44 6.31 -1.60
N VAL A 133 3.05 7.07 -0.71
CA VAL A 133 3.01 6.79 0.73
C VAL A 133 1.62 7.10 1.25
N LYS A 134 0.98 6.12 1.92
CA LYS A 134 -0.44 6.21 2.31
C LYS A 134 -0.72 5.69 3.72
N HIS A 135 -1.81 6.06 4.37
CA HIS A 135 -2.80 7.10 4.04
C HIS A 135 -2.59 8.28 4.98
N TYR A 136 -2.28 9.45 4.43
CA TYR A 136 -1.90 10.65 5.16
C TYR A 136 -3.15 11.45 5.60
N ALA A 137 -3.54 11.49 6.86
CA ALA A 137 -2.95 10.81 8.02
C ALA A 137 -4.03 10.28 8.98
N ALA A 138 -3.59 9.53 9.99
CA ALA A 138 -4.43 9.00 11.07
C ALA A 138 -5.62 8.11 10.64
N ASN A 139 -5.48 7.42 9.50
CA ASN A 139 -6.45 6.41 9.05
C ASN A 139 -6.14 5.05 9.71
N ASN A 140 -6.57 4.87 10.96
CA ASN A 140 -6.17 3.73 11.79
C ASN A 140 -7.34 2.79 12.15
N GLN A 141 -8.48 2.91 11.48
CA GLN A 141 -9.64 2.04 11.62
C GLN A 141 -10.46 2.04 10.33
N GLU A 142 -11.09 0.92 10.01
CA GLU A 142 -11.98 0.83 8.86
C GLU A 142 -13.41 1.30 9.17
N THR A 143 -13.86 1.05 10.40
CA THR A 143 -15.17 1.50 10.88
C THR A 143 -15.33 3.00 10.66
N ASP A 144 -16.30 3.35 9.82
CA ASP A 144 -16.66 4.72 9.47
C ASP A 144 -15.54 5.59 8.86
N ARG A 145 -14.53 4.97 8.23
CA ARG A 145 -13.36 5.66 7.67
C ARG A 145 -13.70 6.83 6.72
N LEU A 146 -14.86 6.80 6.06
CA LEU A 146 -15.32 7.83 5.12
C LEU A 146 -15.86 9.10 5.81
N ARG A 147 -16.20 9.05 7.10
CA ARG A 147 -16.88 10.14 7.81
C ARG A 147 -16.25 10.51 9.15
N VAL A 148 -15.60 9.56 9.82
CA VAL A 148 -15.06 9.74 11.16
C VAL A 148 -14.01 10.86 11.20
N SER A 149 -13.96 11.57 12.32
CA SER A 149 -12.83 12.45 12.66
C SER A 149 -11.93 11.76 13.67
N ALA A 150 -10.64 11.67 13.35
CA ALA A 150 -9.60 11.32 14.30
C ALA A 150 -9.20 12.59 15.06
N ASP A 151 -9.74 12.74 16.27
CA ASP A 151 -9.43 13.87 17.14
C ASP A 151 -8.25 13.52 18.04
N VAL A 152 -7.10 14.14 17.77
CA VAL A 152 -5.80 13.80 18.35
C VAL A 152 -5.06 15.09 18.69
N ASP A 153 -4.59 15.20 19.93
CA ASP A 153 -3.72 16.30 20.35
C ASP A 153 -2.49 16.41 19.45
N GLU A 154 -1.97 17.62 19.24
CA GLU A 154 -0.85 17.83 18.32
C GLU A 154 0.36 16.96 18.68
N ARG A 155 0.70 16.82 19.97
CA ARG A 155 1.85 16.03 20.39
C ARG A 155 1.78 14.57 19.93
N PRO A 156 0.76 13.76 20.28
CA PRO A 156 0.66 12.39 19.76
C PRO A 156 0.47 12.35 18.23
N LEU A 157 -0.19 13.34 17.62
CA LEU A 157 -0.28 13.45 16.16
C LEU A 157 1.12 13.52 15.53
N ARG A 158 1.99 14.39 16.04
CA ARG A 158 3.38 14.59 15.60
C ARG A 158 4.29 13.40 15.94
N GLU A 159 4.25 12.92 17.18
CA GLU A 159 5.19 11.91 17.68
C GLU A 159 4.87 10.48 17.19
N ILE A 160 3.59 10.19 16.90
CA ILE A 160 3.15 8.83 16.54
C ILE A 160 2.67 8.77 15.08
N TYR A 161 1.56 9.42 14.75
CA TYR A 161 0.85 9.18 13.49
C TYR A 161 1.53 9.83 12.27
N LEU A 162 2.17 10.97 12.48
CA LEU A 162 2.89 11.72 11.43
C LEU A 162 4.35 11.30 11.32
N ARG A 163 4.92 10.72 12.38
CA ARG A 163 6.37 10.47 12.48
C ARG A 163 6.89 9.47 11.44
N ALA A 164 6.09 8.46 11.08
CA ALA A 164 6.43 7.54 10.01
C ALA A 164 6.49 8.26 8.65
N PHE A 165 5.47 9.07 8.32
CA PHE A 165 5.45 9.87 7.09
C PHE A 165 6.61 10.86 7.02
N GLU A 166 6.90 11.59 8.11
CA GLU A 166 8.02 12.52 8.18
C GLU A 166 9.34 11.85 7.80
N ARG A 167 9.60 10.66 8.37
CA ARG A 167 10.81 9.89 8.08
C ARG A 167 10.88 9.51 6.62
N VAL A 168 9.80 8.98 6.06
CA VAL A 168 9.75 8.59 4.64
C VAL A 168 9.99 9.80 3.73
N VAL A 169 9.33 10.92 4.00
CA VAL A 169 9.49 12.17 3.24
C VAL A 169 10.93 12.65 3.27
N ARG A 170 11.51 12.79 4.47
CA ARG A 170 12.87 13.33 4.64
C ARG A 170 13.98 12.39 4.15
N GLN A 171 13.78 11.07 4.22
CA GLN A 171 14.83 10.08 3.92
C GLN A 171 14.75 9.50 2.50
N ALA A 172 13.56 9.46 1.90
CA ALA A 172 13.34 8.76 0.63
C ALA A 172 12.65 9.60 -0.46
N ALA A 173 12.17 10.81 -0.11
CA ALA A 173 11.53 11.75 -1.05
C ALA A 173 10.53 11.04 -1.98
N PRO A 174 9.40 10.52 -1.43
CA PRO A 174 8.41 9.83 -2.21
C PRO A 174 7.86 10.77 -3.30
N TRP A 175 7.58 10.25 -4.49
CA TRP A 175 7.06 11.08 -5.59
C TRP A 175 5.64 11.54 -5.27
N THR A 176 4.88 10.72 -4.55
CA THR A 176 3.51 11.02 -4.19
C THR A 176 3.16 10.64 -2.75
N VAL A 177 2.17 11.33 -2.20
CA VAL A 177 1.52 11.01 -0.91
C VAL A 177 0.01 10.95 -1.13
N MET A 178 -0.66 9.97 -0.54
CA MET A 178 -2.11 9.84 -0.62
C MET A 178 -2.78 10.38 0.64
N ALA A 179 -3.65 11.37 0.50
CA ALA A 179 -4.47 11.91 1.58
C ALA A 179 -5.61 10.95 1.93
N ALA A 180 -5.84 10.73 3.23
CA ALA A 180 -6.80 9.76 3.75
C ALA A 180 -8.29 10.19 3.60
N TYR A 181 -9.19 9.24 3.83
CA TYR A 181 -10.65 9.47 3.85
C TYR A 181 -11.14 10.26 5.07
N ASN A 182 -10.61 9.95 6.25
CA ASN A 182 -11.09 10.49 7.51
C ASN A 182 -10.77 11.98 7.66
N ALA A 183 -11.47 12.64 8.59
CA ALA A 183 -11.05 13.94 9.10
C ALA A 183 -9.97 13.77 10.17
N VAL A 184 -9.18 14.83 10.37
CA VAL A 184 -8.25 14.98 11.51
C VAL A 184 -8.62 16.27 12.22
N ASN A 185 -8.99 16.18 13.50
CA ASN A 185 -9.45 17.31 14.31
C ASN A 185 -10.58 18.11 13.63
N GLY A 186 -11.56 17.41 13.04
CA GLY A 186 -12.76 17.99 12.42
C GLY A 186 -12.61 18.42 10.97
N ILE A 187 -11.40 18.39 10.39
CA ILE A 187 -11.14 18.82 9.01
C ILE A 187 -10.80 17.61 8.13
N PRO A 188 -11.52 17.36 7.02
CA PRO A 188 -11.19 16.29 6.07
C PRO A 188 -9.72 16.32 5.66
N ALA A 189 -9.01 15.19 5.66
CA ALA A 189 -7.58 15.16 5.37
C ALA A 189 -7.24 15.74 3.98
N THR A 190 -8.11 15.53 2.99
CA THR A 190 -8.00 16.11 1.64
C THR A 190 -8.14 17.63 1.58
N GLN A 191 -8.69 18.26 2.62
CA GLN A 191 -8.93 19.71 2.73
C GLN A 191 -8.12 20.36 3.87
N ASN A 192 -7.25 19.60 4.52
CA ASN A 192 -6.53 20.06 5.71
C ASN A 192 -5.21 20.74 5.33
N ARG A 193 -5.24 22.08 5.21
CA ARG A 193 -4.05 22.88 4.83
C ARG A 193 -2.88 22.70 5.81
N TRP A 194 -3.17 22.57 7.10
CA TRP A 194 -2.16 22.33 8.11
C TRP A 194 -1.42 21.02 7.82
N LEU A 195 -2.14 19.93 7.50
CA LEU A 195 -1.51 18.67 7.08
C LEU A 195 -0.78 18.81 5.73
N LEU A 196 -1.50 19.17 4.67
CA LEU A 196 -1.03 19.01 3.29
C LEU A 196 -0.01 20.06 2.84
N THR A 197 0.00 21.23 3.48
CA THR A 197 0.90 22.34 3.12
C THR A 197 1.87 22.64 4.26
N GLU A 198 1.38 23.04 5.43
CA GLU A 198 2.25 23.53 6.52
C GLU A 198 3.17 22.41 7.02
N VAL A 199 2.62 21.28 7.44
CA VAL A 199 3.41 20.14 7.92
C VAL A 199 4.16 19.45 6.78
N LEU A 200 3.43 18.96 5.77
CA LEU A 200 4.02 18.11 4.75
C LEU A 200 5.05 18.85 3.89
N ARG A 201 4.75 20.08 3.44
CA ARG A 201 5.59 20.80 2.47
C ARG A 201 6.52 21.79 3.14
N GLU A 202 5.99 22.66 4.00
CA GLU A 202 6.77 23.77 4.58
C GLU A 202 7.73 23.26 5.66
N GLU A 203 7.29 22.37 6.56
CA GLU A 203 8.14 21.83 7.63
C GLU A 203 9.04 20.68 7.16
N TRP A 204 8.49 19.73 6.39
CA TRP A 204 9.23 18.51 6.00
C TRP A 204 9.93 18.62 4.65
N GLY A 205 9.56 19.58 3.81
CA GLY A 205 10.17 19.81 2.50
C GLY A 205 9.65 18.89 1.39
N PHE A 206 8.42 18.37 1.49
CA PHE A 206 7.83 17.57 0.42
C PHE A 206 7.57 18.40 -0.86
N ASP A 207 8.20 18.00 -1.96
CA ASP A 207 8.11 18.64 -3.26
C ASP A 207 7.31 17.84 -4.30
N GLY A 208 6.78 16.68 -3.91
CA GLY A 208 6.00 15.79 -4.77
C GLY A 208 4.51 16.17 -4.89
N VAL A 209 3.73 15.21 -5.39
CA VAL A 209 2.28 15.34 -5.62
C VAL A 209 1.49 14.73 -4.47
N VAL A 210 0.50 15.47 -3.95
CA VAL A 210 -0.51 14.92 -3.04
C VAL A 210 -1.73 14.52 -3.86
N MET A 211 -2.15 13.26 -3.75
CA MET A 211 -3.38 12.74 -4.37
C MET A 211 -4.40 12.33 -3.32
N SER A 212 -5.67 12.27 -3.69
CA SER A 212 -6.70 11.72 -2.80
C SER A 212 -6.65 10.19 -2.77
N ASP A 213 -7.09 9.60 -1.67
CA ASP A 213 -7.67 8.26 -1.71
C ASP A 213 -8.92 8.25 -2.62
N TRP A 214 -9.35 7.07 -3.07
CA TRP A 214 -10.35 6.91 -4.11
C TRP A 214 -11.72 7.47 -3.68
N GLY A 215 -12.09 8.66 -4.15
CA GLY A 215 -13.33 9.35 -3.79
C GLY A 215 -13.30 10.09 -2.45
N ALA A 216 -12.10 10.37 -1.90
CA ALA A 216 -11.96 11.07 -0.61
C ALA A 216 -12.18 12.59 -0.68
N VAL A 217 -12.27 13.17 -1.87
CA VAL A 217 -12.49 14.62 -2.06
C VAL A 217 -13.97 14.94 -1.81
N LYS A 218 -14.26 15.82 -0.83
CA LYS A 218 -15.62 16.29 -0.52
C LYS A 218 -15.92 17.67 -1.10
N ASP A 219 -14.90 18.53 -1.17
CA ASP A 219 -14.94 19.86 -1.75
C ASP A 219 -13.66 20.05 -2.57
N ARG A 220 -13.80 20.18 -3.89
CA ARG A 220 -12.66 20.18 -4.80
C ARG A 220 -11.84 21.47 -4.68
N VAL A 221 -12.53 22.61 -4.54
CA VAL A 221 -11.90 23.92 -4.45
C VAL A 221 -11.13 24.07 -3.14
N ALA A 222 -11.73 23.66 -2.02
CA ALA A 222 -11.06 23.64 -0.73
C ALA A 222 -9.86 22.69 -0.70
N ALA A 223 -9.96 21.54 -1.36
CA ALA A 223 -8.87 20.57 -1.43
C ALA A 223 -7.64 21.12 -2.19
N LEU A 224 -7.86 21.74 -3.36
CA LEU A 224 -6.79 22.43 -4.10
C LEU A 224 -6.13 23.52 -3.26
N ARG A 225 -6.94 24.37 -2.60
CA ARG A 225 -6.46 25.44 -1.71
C ARG A 225 -5.67 24.91 -0.50
N ALA A 226 -5.98 23.71 -0.04
CA ALA A 226 -5.27 23.04 1.06
C ALA A 226 -3.93 22.41 0.63
N GLY A 227 -3.74 22.14 -0.67
CA GLY A 227 -2.50 21.57 -1.23
C GLY A 227 -2.63 20.17 -1.83
N LEU A 228 -3.85 19.66 -2.02
CA LEU A 228 -4.13 18.46 -2.80
C LEU A 228 -3.97 18.77 -4.30
N ASP A 229 -3.12 18.04 -5.01
CA ASP A 229 -2.86 18.30 -6.43
C ASP A 229 -3.76 17.43 -7.35
N LEU A 230 -3.99 16.15 -7.00
CA LEU A 230 -4.72 15.18 -7.84
C LEU A 230 -5.95 14.56 -7.15
N GLU A 231 -7.13 14.68 -7.75
CA GLU A 231 -8.32 13.91 -7.37
C GLU A 231 -8.35 12.57 -8.11
N MET A 232 -8.46 11.47 -7.36
CA MET A 232 -8.65 10.12 -7.90
C MET A 232 -9.87 9.43 -7.26
N PRO A 233 -10.67 8.67 -8.02
CA PRO A 233 -10.79 8.79 -9.47
C PRO A 233 -11.39 10.17 -9.82
N GLY A 234 -11.35 10.58 -11.08
CA GLY A 234 -11.96 11.85 -11.48
C GLY A 234 -13.48 11.86 -11.25
N SER A 235 -14.01 12.92 -10.62
CA SER A 235 -15.45 13.07 -10.35
C SER A 235 -16.18 13.98 -11.35
N GLY A 236 -15.47 14.49 -12.37
CA GLY A 236 -15.98 15.52 -13.28
C GLY A 236 -15.92 16.95 -12.72
N SER A 237 -15.15 17.16 -11.65
CA SER A 237 -15.02 18.43 -10.91
C SER A 237 -14.27 19.56 -11.65
N ALA A 238 -13.72 19.32 -12.84
CA ALA A 238 -12.91 20.31 -13.56
C ALA A 238 -13.66 21.62 -13.84
N ALA A 239 -14.96 21.55 -14.18
CA ALA A 239 -15.78 22.74 -14.43
C ALA A 239 -16.01 23.58 -13.17
N GLU A 240 -16.13 22.94 -12.00
CA GLU A 240 -16.25 23.61 -10.70
C GLU A 240 -14.98 24.40 -10.38
N VAL A 241 -13.81 23.80 -10.61
CA VAL A 241 -12.50 24.46 -10.41
C VAL A 241 -12.35 25.68 -11.32
N VAL A 242 -12.72 25.56 -12.60
CA VAL A 242 -12.67 26.69 -13.55
C VAL A 242 -13.57 27.83 -13.09
N ALA A 243 -14.82 27.53 -12.73
CA ALA A 243 -15.76 28.54 -12.24
C ALA A 243 -15.28 29.21 -10.94
N ALA A 244 -14.62 28.47 -10.05
CA ALA A 244 -14.03 29.02 -8.83
C ALA A 244 -12.89 29.99 -9.12
N VAL A 245 -12.04 29.71 -10.13
CA VAL A 245 -10.98 30.64 -10.55
C VAL A 245 -11.56 31.90 -11.20
N GLU A 246 -12.50 31.74 -12.14
CA GLU A 246 -13.13 32.87 -12.84
C GLU A 246 -13.91 33.79 -11.89
N SER A 247 -14.48 33.24 -10.82
CA SER A 247 -15.19 34.01 -9.79
C SER A 247 -14.29 34.57 -8.68
N GLY A 248 -13.00 34.23 -8.67
CA GLY A 248 -12.05 34.65 -7.63
C GLY A 248 -12.16 33.88 -6.31
N ILE A 249 -12.96 32.81 -6.25
CA ILE A 249 -13.06 31.90 -5.11
C ILE A 249 -11.79 31.04 -4.99
N LEU A 250 -11.05 30.82 -6.07
CA LEU A 250 -9.75 30.14 -6.08
C LEU A 250 -8.74 31.01 -6.84
N GLU A 251 -7.55 31.19 -6.27
CA GLU A 251 -6.47 31.88 -6.96
C GLU A 251 -5.90 30.99 -8.07
N GLU A 252 -5.75 31.52 -9.28
CA GLU A 252 -5.22 30.74 -10.42
C GLU A 252 -3.82 30.16 -10.14
N ASP A 253 -3.00 30.86 -9.36
CA ASP A 253 -1.66 30.41 -8.94
C ASP A 253 -1.70 29.08 -8.16
N VAL A 254 -2.77 28.80 -7.41
CA VAL A 254 -2.95 27.52 -6.70
C VAL A 254 -3.12 26.39 -7.70
N LEU A 255 -3.93 26.61 -8.73
CA LEU A 255 -4.15 25.65 -9.80
C LEU A 255 -2.88 25.45 -10.65
N ASP A 256 -2.15 26.53 -10.92
CA ASP A 256 -0.90 26.48 -11.68
C ASP A 256 0.17 25.67 -10.98
N LEU A 257 0.30 25.83 -9.66
CA LEU A 257 1.25 25.05 -8.87
C LEU A 257 0.91 23.55 -8.86
N ALA A 258 -0.38 23.20 -8.77
CA ALA A 258 -0.81 21.79 -8.86
C ALA A 258 -0.47 21.20 -10.24
N VAL A 259 -0.76 21.93 -11.32
CA VAL A 259 -0.44 21.51 -12.69
C VAL A 259 1.07 21.39 -12.92
N GLU A 260 1.87 22.30 -12.36
CA GLU A 260 3.33 22.24 -12.44
C GLU A 260 3.87 20.96 -11.79
N ARG A 261 3.43 20.63 -10.59
CA ARG A 261 3.84 19.40 -9.87
C ARG A 261 3.44 18.15 -10.63
N LEU A 262 2.22 18.10 -11.16
CA LEU A 262 1.74 16.97 -11.96
C LEU A 262 2.54 16.81 -13.26
N THR A 263 2.80 17.91 -13.95
CA THR A 263 3.64 17.90 -15.16
C THR A 263 5.07 17.45 -14.85
N ALA A 264 5.62 17.87 -13.70
CA ALA A 264 6.93 17.44 -13.24
C ALA A 264 6.96 15.93 -12.95
N LEU A 265 5.93 15.39 -12.30
CA LEU A 265 5.75 13.96 -12.05
C LEU A 265 5.64 13.17 -13.36
N SER A 266 4.78 13.58 -14.28
CA SER A 266 4.65 12.97 -15.62
C SER A 266 5.95 12.97 -16.39
N ARG A 267 6.68 14.09 -16.36
CA ARG A 267 8.01 14.16 -16.97
C ARG A 267 8.95 13.17 -16.30
N ARG A 268 9.00 13.11 -14.96
CA ARG A 268 9.87 12.18 -14.23
C ARG A 268 9.57 10.73 -14.60
N ALA A 269 8.31 10.33 -14.63
CA ALA A 269 7.89 8.97 -14.95
C ALA A 269 8.16 8.57 -16.42
N ARG A 270 8.02 9.51 -17.36
CA ARG A 270 8.38 9.30 -18.78
C ARG A 270 9.89 9.11 -19.01
N HIS A 271 10.74 9.63 -18.13
CA HIS A 271 12.21 9.52 -18.22
C HIS A 271 12.78 8.34 -17.43
N ARG A 272 11.96 7.38 -16.98
CA ARG A 272 12.39 6.23 -16.17
C ARG A 272 13.45 5.32 -16.83
N GLY A 273 13.65 5.43 -18.14
CA GLY A 273 14.69 4.68 -18.88
C GLY A 273 14.44 3.18 -19.07
N VAL A 274 13.37 2.62 -18.48
CA VAL A 274 12.95 1.22 -18.66
C VAL A 274 11.87 1.15 -19.74
N PRO A 275 12.08 0.40 -20.83
CA PRO A 275 11.04 0.18 -21.85
C PRO A 275 9.84 -0.58 -21.29
N SER A 276 8.64 -0.13 -21.66
CA SER A 276 7.42 -0.92 -21.44
C SER A 276 7.52 -2.27 -22.17
N GLY A 277 7.03 -3.34 -21.56
CA GLY A 277 7.12 -4.70 -22.10
C GLY A 277 8.46 -5.40 -21.87
N ALA A 278 9.33 -4.87 -21.01
CA ALA A 278 10.51 -5.58 -20.55
C ALA A 278 10.14 -6.94 -19.92
N ALA A 279 10.99 -7.95 -20.11
CA ALA A 279 10.78 -9.26 -19.49
C ALA A 279 10.91 -9.15 -17.96
N VAL A 280 9.92 -9.65 -17.24
CA VAL A 280 9.90 -9.68 -15.78
C VAL A 280 10.38 -11.05 -15.29
N PRO A 281 11.42 -11.12 -14.43
CA PRO A 281 11.94 -12.37 -13.91
C PRO A 281 11.10 -12.86 -12.72
N TYR A 282 9.83 -13.21 -12.97
CA TYR A 282 8.88 -13.64 -11.92
C TYR A 282 9.41 -14.81 -11.05
N GLY A 283 10.24 -15.70 -11.60
CA GLY A 283 10.88 -16.76 -10.82
C GLY A 283 11.86 -16.24 -9.76
N GLU A 284 12.66 -15.22 -10.09
CA GLU A 284 13.59 -14.59 -9.13
C GLU A 284 12.83 -13.77 -8.08
N HIS A 285 11.75 -13.09 -8.50
CA HIS A 285 10.88 -12.37 -7.59
C HIS A 285 10.15 -13.32 -6.62
N HIS A 286 9.75 -14.52 -7.07
CA HIS A 286 9.18 -15.56 -6.21
C HIS A 286 10.18 -16.06 -5.16
N GLU A 287 11.45 -16.32 -5.54
CA GLU A 287 12.48 -16.70 -4.56
C GLU A 287 12.75 -15.57 -3.56
N LEU A 288 12.70 -14.31 -3.98
CA LEU A 288 12.76 -13.17 -3.07
C LEU A 288 11.55 -13.11 -2.13
N ALA A 289 10.34 -13.36 -2.62
CA ALA A 289 9.14 -13.44 -1.79
C ALA A 289 9.25 -14.56 -0.76
N ARG A 290 9.81 -15.71 -1.15
CA ARG A 290 10.12 -16.84 -0.25
C ARG A 290 11.17 -16.49 0.81
N GLU A 291 12.25 -15.79 0.43
CA GLU A 291 13.25 -15.28 1.39
C GLU A 291 12.58 -14.33 2.40
N ALA A 292 11.77 -13.39 1.91
CA ALA A 292 11.06 -12.44 2.76
C ALA A 292 10.06 -13.12 3.69
N ALA A 293 9.32 -14.12 3.21
CA ALA A 293 8.41 -14.90 4.02
C ALA A 293 9.15 -15.64 5.13
N ALA A 294 10.27 -16.31 4.81
CA ALA A 294 11.08 -17.03 5.79
C ALA A 294 11.67 -16.10 6.87
N ARG A 295 12.13 -14.91 6.49
CA ARG A 295 12.69 -13.92 7.42
C ARG A 295 11.63 -13.19 8.24
N GLY A 296 10.37 -13.19 7.82
CA GLY A 296 9.25 -12.55 8.51
C GLY A 296 8.58 -13.44 9.58
N ILE A 297 8.91 -14.74 9.64
CA ILE A 297 8.35 -15.66 10.63
C ILE A 297 8.92 -15.36 12.02
N VAL A 298 8.03 -15.20 13.01
CA VAL A 298 8.41 -14.99 14.41
C VAL A 298 8.14 -16.25 15.23
N LEU A 299 9.21 -16.87 15.75
CA LEU A 299 9.10 -18.01 16.65
C LEU A 299 8.72 -17.55 18.06
N LEU A 300 7.45 -17.73 18.44
CA LEU A 300 6.94 -17.30 19.75
C LEU A 300 7.29 -18.25 20.90
N LYS A 301 7.39 -19.56 20.60
CA LYS A 301 7.58 -20.60 21.61
C LYS A 301 8.31 -21.81 21.03
N ASN A 302 9.27 -22.37 21.77
CA ASN A 302 10.00 -23.59 21.38
C ASN A 302 10.41 -24.43 22.61
N ASP A 303 9.42 -24.99 23.30
CA ASP A 303 9.66 -25.82 24.49
C ASP A 303 10.42 -27.10 24.13
N GLY A 304 11.39 -27.48 24.96
CA GLY A 304 12.13 -28.74 24.79
C GLY A 304 12.99 -28.84 23.53
N GLY A 305 13.16 -27.74 22.78
CA GLY A 305 13.87 -27.76 21.50
C GLY A 305 13.13 -28.52 20.40
N LEU A 306 11.79 -28.51 20.41
CA LEU A 306 10.95 -29.20 19.42
C LEU A 306 11.27 -28.78 17.98
N LEU A 307 11.54 -27.50 17.75
CA LEU A 307 11.95 -26.97 16.44
C LEU A 307 13.48 -26.77 16.37
N PRO A 308 14.12 -27.10 15.22
CA PRO A 308 13.52 -27.63 13.99
C PRO A 308 13.07 -29.10 14.13
N LEU A 309 12.05 -29.49 13.37
CA LEU A 309 11.52 -30.86 13.37
C LEU A 309 12.57 -31.86 12.86
N ASP A 310 12.56 -33.07 13.41
CA ASP A 310 13.36 -34.18 12.92
C ASP A 310 12.76 -34.73 11.61
N PRO A 311 13.51 -34.72 10.48
CA PRO A 311 13.02 -35.26 9.20
C PRO A 311 12.63 -36.74 9.23
N ALA A 312 13.08 -37.50 10.23
CA ALA A 312 12.71 -38.90 10.40
C ALA A 312 11.38 -39.11 11.15
N SER A 313 10.82 -38.05 11.76
CA SER A 313 9.56 -38.13 12.50
C SER A 313 8.36 -38.29 11.58
N THR A 314 7.41 -39.11 11.99
CA THR A 314 6.08 -39.14 11.36
C THR A 314 5.34 -37.87 11.75
N ILE A 315 4.96 -37.06 10.75
CA ILE A 315 4.27 -35.79 10.98
C ILE A 315 2.78 -35.91 10.63
N ALA A 316 1.95 -35.46 11.57
CA ALA A 316 0.55 -35.14 11.36
C ALA A 316 0.39 -33.65 11.09
N VAL A 317 -0.27 -33.28 10.00
CA VAL A 317 -0.67 -31.91 9.69
C VAL A 317 -2.18 -31.78 9.88
N VAL A 318 -2.59 -30.83 10.70
CA VAL A 318 -4.01 -30.58 10.99
C VAL A 318 -4.34 -29.11 10.75
N GLY A 319 -5.42 -28.86 10.01
CA GLY A 319 -5.95 -27.52 9.74
C GLY A 319 -5.98 -27.17 8.25
N GLU A 320 -7.12 -26.65 7.78
CA GLU A 320 -7.35 -26.30 6.37
C GLU A 320 -6.31 -25.32 5.80
N LEU A 321 -5.75 -24.44 6.64
CA LEU A 321 -4.75 -23.46 6.24
C LEU A 321 -3.45 -24.10 5.72
N ALA A 322 -3.20 -25.38 6.00
CA ALA A 322 -2.08 -26.11 5.39
C ALA A 322 -2.28 -26.37 3.89
N ARG A 323 -3.53 -26.54 3.46
CA ARG A 323 -3.94 -26.78 2.07
C ARG A 323 -4.30 -25.48 1.36
N THR A 324 -5.07 -24.63 2.04
CA THR A 324 -5.61 -23.37 1.52
C THR A 324 -5.06 -22.22 2.38
N PRO A 325 -3.80 -21.78 2.15
CA PRO A 325 -3.13 -20.85 3.03
C PRO A 325 -3.73 -19.44 2.96
N ARG A 326 -3.71 -18.74 4.11
CA ARG A 326 -3.93 -17.29 4.19
C ARG A 326 -2.57 -16.60 4.13
N TYR A 327 -2.28 -15.96 3.01
CA TYR A 327 -0.97 -15.36 2.70
C TYR A 327 -1.01 -13.83 2.51
N GLN A 328 -2.21 -13.26 2.39
CA GLN A 328 -2.47 -11.83 2.28
C GLN A 328 -3.85 -11.52 2.87
N GLY A 329 -4.14 -10.23 3.11
CA GLY A 329 -5.48 -9.77 3.47
C GLY A 329 -6.35 -9.49 2.23
N GLY A 330 -7.62 -9.15 2.48
CA GLY A 330 -8.58 -8.80 1.43
C GLY A 330 -8.64 -7.29 1.15
N GLY A 331 -9.22 -6.90 0.01
CA GLY A 331 -9.50 -5.50 -0.35
C GLY A 331 -8.67 -4.96 -1.52
N SER A 332 -8.40 -3.67 -1.48
CA SER A 332 -7.70 -2.91 -2.54
C SER A 332 -6.29 -3.45 -2.83
N SER A 333 -5.64 -4.01 -1.82
CA SER A 333 -4.30 -4.58 -1.90
C SER A 333 -4.24 -6.03 -2.35
N HIS A 334 -5.37 -6.67 -2.65
CA HIS A 334 -5.40 -8.08 -3.07
C HIS A 334 -4.63 -8.29 -4.37
N VAL A 335 -3.62 -9.17 -4.33
CA VAL A 335 -2.78 -9.52 -5.48
C VAL A 335 -3.10 -10.93 -5.94
N ARG A 336 -3.41 -11.11 -7.21
CA ARG A 336 -3.46 -12.44 -7.82
C ARG A 336 -2.03 -12.96 -8.04
N PRO A 337 -1.59 -14.03 -7.36
CA PRO A 337 -0.21 -14.47 -7.45
C PRO A 337 0.10 -15.18 -8.79
N THR A 338 1.30 -14.98 -9.32
CA THR A 338 1.84 -15.79 -10.43
C THR A 338 2.10 -17.24 -10.02
N ARG A 339 2.49 -17.44 -8.76
CA ARG A 339 2.73 -18.74 -8.14
C ARG A 339 2.40 -18.66 -6.65
N LEU A 340 1.77 -19.71 -6.13
CA LEU A 340 1.49 -19.88 -4.72
C LEU A 340 1.97 -21.26 -4.28
N ASP A 341 2.87 -21.30 -3.31
CA ASP A 341 3.33 -22.53 -2.67
C ASP A 341 2.45 -22.81 -1.44
N THR A 342 1.94 -24.04 -1.31
CA THR A 342 1.14 -24.43 -0.14
C THR A 342 1.99 -25.23 0.85
N PRO A 343 1.75 -25.12 2.17
CA PRO A 343 2.49 -25.92 3.15
C PRO A 343 2.46 -27.43 2.86
N LEU A 344 1.31 -27.99 2.48
CA LEU A 344 1.21 -29.43 2.20
C LEU A 344 2.07 -29.87 1.01
N ASP A 345 2.17 -29.07 -0.04
CA ASP A 345 3.00 -29.41 -1.21
C ASP A 345 4.50 -29.45 -0.87
N HIS A 346 4.91 -28.83 0.25
CA HIS A 346 6.32 -28.68 0.65
C HIS A 346 6.71 -29.44 1.93
N LEU A 347 5.77 -30.09 2.61
CA LEU A 347 6.04 -30.89 3.82
C LEU A 347 6.33 -32.38 3.53
N GLY A 348 6.16 -32.83 2.29
CA GLY A 348 6.43 -34.22 1.87
C GLY A 348 5.33 -35.20 2.30
N ASP A 349 5.73 -36.45 2.59
CA ASP A 349 4.80 -37.50 3.02
C ASP A 349 4.34 -37.29 4.47
N VAL A 350 3.22 -36.60 4.64
CA VAL A 350 2.58 -36.32 5.94
C VAL A 350 1.18 -36.92 6.03
N LEU A 351 0.71 -37.19 7.25
CA LEU A 351 -0.71 -37.45 7.50
C LEU A 351 -1.45 -36.11 7.52
N PHE A 352 -2.53 -35.94 6.77
CA PHE A 352 -3.28 -34.67 6.74
C PHE A 352 -4.75 -34.84 7.12
N SER A 353 -5.27 -33.91 7.93
CA SER A 353 -6.71 -33.68 8.13
C SER A 353 -7.02 -32.17 8.11
N PRO A 354 -8.06 -31.71 7.38
CA PRO A 354 -8.45 -30.30 7.37
C PRO A 354 -9.05 -29.86 8.72
N ASP A 355 -9.64 -30.80 9.46
CA ASP A 355 -10.30 -30.60 10.74
C ASP A 355 -9.61 -31.37 11.86
N ALA A 356 -10.00 -31.12 13.11
CA ALA A 356 -9.49 -31.84 14.26
C ALA A 356 -9.73 -33.36 14.15
N ASP A 357 -8.65 -34.14 14.08
CA ASP A 357 -8.68 -35.60 14.00
C ASP A 357 -7.72 -36.23 15.03
N LEU A 358 -8.28 -36.74 16.12
CA LEU A 358 -7.49 -37.33 17.21
C LEU A 358 -6.87 -38.68 16.83
N ASP A 359 -7.47 -39.42 15.91
CA ASP A 359 -6.94 -40.73 15.50
C ASP A 359 -5.76 -40.55 14.55
N LEU A 360 -5.79 -39.53 13.69
CA LEU A 360 -4.64 -39.10 12.90
C LEU A 360 -3.50 -38.62 13.81
N VAL A 361 -3.80 -37.76 14.80
CA VAL A 361 -2.79 -37.24 15.74
C VAL A 361 -2.10 -38.36 16.53
N ARG A 362 -2.83 -39.39 16.96
CA ARG A 362 -2.25 -40.54 17.70
C ARG A 362 -1.31 -41.42 16.87
N ARG A 363 -1.31 -41.26 15.54
CA ARG A 363 -0.49 -42.05 14.61
C ARG A 363 0.82 -41.36 14.23
N ALA A 364 1.06 -40.15 14.71
CA ALA A 364 2.24 -39.34 14.39
C ALA A 364 3.12 -39.11 15.62
N ASP A 365 4.43 -38.93 15.39
CA ASP A 365 5.40 -38.56 16.41
C ASP A 365 5.28 -37.08 16.77
N THR A 366 4.92 -36.25 15.78
CA THR A 366 4.71 -34.81 15.94
C THR A 366 3.49 -34.34 15.15
N THR A 367 2.75 -33.39 15.72
CA THR A 367 1.63 -32.72 15.05
C THR A 367 1.95 -31.26 14.79
N VAL A 368 1.77 -30.82 13.54
CA VAL A 368 1.82 -29.43 13.10
C VAL A 368 0.39 -28.94 12.87
N LEU A 369 -0.03 -27.97 13.68
CA LEU A 369 -1.35 -27.34 13.57
C LEU A 369 -1.24 -26.04 12.75
N PHE A 370 -2.00 -25.94 11.67
CA PHE A 370 -2.15 -24.70 10.90
C PHE A 370 -3.42 -23.97 11.36
N LEU A 371 -3.24 -23.01 12.25
CA LEU A 371 -4.30 -22.19 12.85
C LEU A 371 -4.15 -20.74 12.41
N GLY A 372 -5.26 -19.99 12.37
CA GLY A 372 -5.24 -18.59 11.96
C GLY A 372 -6.65 -18.05 11.74
N LEU A 373 -6.72 -16.83 11.23
CA LEU A 373 -7.96 -16.14 10.94
C LEU A 373 -8.40 -16.37 9.47
N PRO A 374 -9.67 -16.73 9.21
CA PRO A 374 -10.19 -16.93 7.86
C PRO A 374 -10.41 -15.61 7.12
N GLU A 375 -10.76 -15.74 5.83
CA GLU A 375 -11.48 -14.76 5.00
C GLU A 375 -11.97 -13.47 5.68
N GLU A 376 -13.09 -13.74 6.31
CA GLU A 376 -14.11 -12.85 6.81
C GLU A 376 -13.74 -12.11 8.09
N GLU A 377 -12.67 -12.49 8.78
CA GLU A 377 -12.28 -11.88 10.07
C GLU A 377 -11.27 -10.73 9.90
N GLU A 378 -10.56 -10.65 8.76
CA GLU A 378 -9.57 -9.60 8.48
C GLU A 378 -9.68 -9.13 7.03
N SER A 379 -10.39 -8.02 6.81
CA SER A 379 -10.60 -7.45 5.48
C SER A 379 -10.73 -5.92 5.52
N GLU A 380 -10.24 -5.27 4.46
CA GLU A 380 -10.56 -3.86 4.22
C GLU A 380 -12.08 -3.63 4.24
N GLY A 381 -12.50 -2.54 4.89
CA GLY A 381 -13.90 -2.16 5.05
C GLY A 381 -14.59 -2.62 6.33
N TYR A 382 -13.93 -3.43 7.17
CA TYR A 382 -14.48 -3.93 8.45
C TYR A 382 -13.61 -3.58 9.66
#